data_AF-A0A6I9Q2Z5-F1
#
_entry.id   AF-A0A6I9Q2Z5-F1
#
_cell.length_a   1.000
_cell.length_b   1.000
_cell.length_c   1.000
_cell.angle_alpha   90.00
_cell.angle_beta   90.00
_cell.angle_gamma   90.00
#
_symmetry.space_group_name_H-M   'P 1'
#
loop_
_entity.id
_entity.type
_entity.pdbx_description
1 polymer ?
#
loop_
_entity_poly.entity_id
_entity_poly.type
_entity_poly.pdbx_seq_one_letter_code
_entity_poly.pdbx_strand_id
1 'polypeptide(L)'
;MELLLMFRAQSQILGWCIIIIAAFVGLLGTCYTNCRSKVSYLQLTFWKRYVEKEKECFDTFAADYANKLAERNLHSFFGNNDPAPFPFPNHRAWEEISALHTFSRSEQYYSTLQRYVERTDRDFTPEKRPVLDVEHGIEMH
;
A
#
# COMPACT_ATOMS: atom_id res chain seq x y z
N MET A 1 24.89 -2.38 -53.72
CA MET A 1 23.92 -3.46 -53.45
C MET A 1 24.38 -4.30 -52.26
N GLU A 2 25.62 -4.81 -52.28
CA GLU A 2 26.27 -5.57 -51.19
C GLU A 2 26.16 -4.95 -49.78
N LEU A 3 26.44 -3.64 -49.63
CA LEU A 3 26.42 -2.98 -48.31
C LEU A 3 25.01 -2.91 -47.68
N LEU A 4 23.96 -2.73 -48.49
CA LEU A 4 22.57 -2.73 -48.01
C LEU A 4 22.13 -4.13 -47.60
N LEU A 5 22.55 -5.15 -48.35
CA LEU A 5 22.32 -6.55 -48.01
C LEU A 5 23.03 -6.92 -46.70
N MET A 6 24.26 -6.44 -46.51
CA MET A 6 25.03 -6.65 -45.29
C MET A 6 24.37 -6.00 -44.06
N PHE A 7 23.94 -4.73 -44.15
CA PHE A 7 23.22 -4.08 -43.04
C PHE A 7 21.88 -4.75 -42.73
N ARG A 8 21.17 -5.25 -43.74
CA ARG A 8 19.93 -6.02 -43.55
C ARG A 8 20.18 -7.36 -42.85
N ALA A 9 21.25 -8.05 -43.20
CA ALA A 9 21.63 -9.30 -42.52
C ALA A 9 22.04 -9.04 -41.06
N GLN A 10 22.83 -7.98 -40.80
CA GLN A 10 23.25 -7.61 -39.45
C GLN A 10 22.06 -7.24 -38.56
N SER A 11 21.10 -6.44 -39.06
CA SER A 11 19.92 -6.08 -38.27
C SER A 11 19.02 -7.28 -37.97
N GLN A 12 18.91 -8.23 -38.90
CA GLN A 12 18.18 -9.49 -38.67
C GLN A 12 18.85 -10.34 -37.59
N ILE A 13 20.17 -10.51 -37.65
CA ILE A 13 20.92 -11.27 -36.64
C ILE A 13 20.75 -10.61 -35.26
N LEU A 14 20.93 -9.29 -35.17
CA LEU A 14 20.78 -8.56 -33.91
C LEU A 14 19.37 -8.67 -33.35
N GLY A 15 18.35 -8.57 -34.21
CA GLY A 15 16.95 -8.75 -33.83
C GLY A 15 16.67 -10.15 -33.27
N TRP A 16 17.16 -11.20 -33.93
CA TRP A 16 17.03 -12.57 -33.44
C TRP A 16 17.79 -12.80 -32.13
N CYS A 17 18.98 -12.21 -31.97
CA CYS A 17 19.72 -12.26 -30.71
C CYS A 17 18.91 -11.63 -29.56
N ILE A 18 18.31 -10.46 -29.78
CA ILE A 18 17.49 -9.79 -28.75
C ILE A 18 16.28 -10.65 -28.38
N ILE A 19 15.59 -11.25 -29.37
CA ILE A 19 14.44 -12.12 -29.12
C ILE A 19 14.85 -13.34 -28.28
N ILE A 20 15.96 -14.01 -28.65
CA ILE A 20 16.46 -15.19 -27.93
C ILE A 20 16.86 -14.82 -26.49
N ILE A 21 17.56 -13.71 -26.31
CA ILE A 21 17.98 -13.24 -24.98
C ILE A 21 16.75 -12.92 -24.13
N ALA A 22 15.77 -12.19 -24.67
CA ALA A 22 14.55 -11.85 -23.96
C ALA A 22 13.75 -13.10 -23.55
N ALA A 23 13.63 -14.08 -24.45
CA ALA A 23 12.97 -15.36 -24.16
C ALA A 23 13.71 -16.15 -23.06
N PHE A 24 15.05 -16.19 -23.11
CA PHE A 24 15.86 -16.90 -22.11
C PHE A 24 15.78 -16.25 -20.73
N VAL A 25 15.85 -14.92 -20.65
CA VAL A 25 15.67 -14.16 -19.41
C VAL A 25 14.27 -14.38 -18.83
N GLY A 26 13.23 -14.36 -19.67
CA GLY A 26 11.85 -14.66 -19.24
C GLY A 26 11.67 -16.08 -18.69
N LEU A 27 12.32 -17.06 -19.32
CA LEU A 27 12.30 -18.46 -18.89
C LEU A 27 13.05 -18.64 -17.56
N LEU A 28 14.23 -18.03 -17.41
CA LEU A 28 14.98 -18.05 -16.15
C LEU A 28 14.21 -17.37 -15.01
N GLY A 29 13.56 -16.23 -15.27
CA GLY A 29 12.71 -15.55 -14.30
C GLY A 29 11.55 -16.42 -13.84
N THR A 30 10.85 -17.05 -14.79
CA THR A 30 9.74 -17.98 -14.51
C THR A 30 10.22 -19.21 -13.74
N CYS A 31 11.34 -19.81 -14.13
CA CYS A 31 11.89 -20.98 -13.44
C CYS A 31 12.32 -20.64 -12.00
N TYR A 32 13.02 -19.52 -11.82
CA TYR A 32 13.48 -19.06 -10.50
C TYR A 32 12.31 -18.79 -9.55
N THR A 33 11.26 -18.13 -10.04
CA THR A 33 10.04 -17.85 -9.28
C THR A 33 9.18 -19.08 -9.00
N ASN A 34 9.31 -20.17 -9.75
CA ASN A 34 8.58 -21.42 -9.48
C ASN A 34 9.39 -22.38 -8.58
N CYS A 35 10.70 -22.54 -8.81
CA CYS A 35 11.54 -23.47 -8.04
C CYS A 35 11.75 -23.04 -6.59
N ARG A 36 11.82 -21.72 -6.31
CA ARG A 36 12.09 -21.21 -4.94
C ARG A 36 10.84 -21.12 -4.06
N SER A 37 9.68 -21.53 -4.58
CA SER A 37 8.43 -20.85 -4.25
C SER A 37 7.35 -21.70 -3.60
N LYS A 38 7.44 -23.02 -3.41
CA LYS A 38 6.24 -23.72 -2.84
C LYS A 38 5.75 -23.17 -1.48
N VAL A 39 6.66 -22.83 -0.56
CA VAL A 39 6.30 -22.17 0.72
C VAL A 39 6.09 -20.66 0.53
N SER A 40 6.96 -20.01 -0.25
CA SER A 40 6.88 -18.56 -0.52
C SER A 40 5.66 -18.16 -1.36
N TYR A 41 5.15 -19.04 -2.20
CA TYR A 41 4.02 -18.88 -3.13
C TYR A 41 2.72 -18.94 -2.36
N LEU A 42 2.52 -19.98 -1.55
CA LEU A 42 1.32 -20.09 -0.72
C LEU A 42 1.22 -18.92 0.26
N GLN A 43 2.32 -18.54 0.90
CA GLN A 43 2.38 -17.36 1.77
C GLN A 43 2.12 -16.07 1.00
N LEU A 44 2.70 -15.91 -0.19
CA LEU A 44 2.45 -14.73 -1.03
C LEU A 44 1.00 -14.68 -1.56
N THR A 45 0.42 -15.82 -1.92
CA THR A 45 -0.98 -15.91 -2.34
C THR A 45 -1.92 -15.58 -1.19
N PHE A 46 -1.64 -16.09 0.01
CA PHE A 46 -2.39 -15.73 1.21
C PHE A 46 -2.27 -14.23 1.48
N TRP A 47 -1.05 -13.69 1.44
CA TRP A 47 -0.83 -12.27 1.65
C TRP A 47 -1.62 -11.41 0.66
N LYS A 48 -1.53 -11.70 -0.65
CA LYS A 48 -2.31 -10.95 -1.66
C LYS A 48 -3.81 -10.94 -1.35
N ARG A 49 -4.37 -12.10 -0.97
CA ARG A 49 -5.79 -12.20 -0.58
C ARG A 49 -6.09 -11.45 0.71
N TYR A 50 -5.19 -11.50 1.69
CA TYR A 50 -5.34 -10.77 2.95
C TYR A 50 -5.42 -9.26 2.70
N VAL A 51 -4.49 -8.68 1.93
CA VAL A 51 -4.48 -7.24 1.62
C VAL A 51 -5.72 -6.81 0.85
N GLU A 52 -6.17 -7.62 -0.10
CA GLU A 52 -7.41 -7.35 -0.84
C GLU A 52 -8.63 -7.32 0.10
N LYS A 53 -8.74 -8.30 1.00
CA LYS A 53 -9.84 -8.35 1.98
C LYS A 53 -9.73 -7.28 3.06
N GLU A 54 -8.53 -6.98 3.52
CA GLU A 54 -8.27 -5.90 4.47
C GLU A 54 -8.76 -4.57 3.89
N LYS A 55 -8.48 -4.30 2.60
CA LYS A 55 -8.96 -3.10 1.92
C LYS A 55 -10.48 -3.05 1.81
N GLU A 56 -11.12 -4.13 1.34
CA GLU A 56 -12.59 -4.20 1.24
C GLU A 56 -13.28 -3.94 2.59
N CYS A 57 -12.77 -4.58 3.65
CA CYS A 57 -13.26 -4.36 5.00
C CYS A 57 -13.00 -2.92 5.46
N PHE A 58 -11.79 -2.40 5.23
CA PHE A 58 -11.42 -1.03 5.60
C PHE A 58 -12.36 -0.01 4.97
N ASP A 59 -12.63 -0.10 3.66
CA ASP A 59 -13.53 0.82 2.96
C ASP A 59 -14.96 0.75 3.54
N THR A 60 -15.43 -0.45 3.86
CA THR A 60 -16.75 -0.66 4.48
C THR A 60 -16.83 -0.03 5.87
N PHE A 61 -15.82 -0.26 6.72
CA PHE A 61 -15.75 0.33 8.07
C PHE A 61 -15.58 1.85 8.01
N ALA A 62 -14.76 2.36 7.10
CA ALA A 62 -14.56 3.79 6.91
C ALA A 62 -15.88 4.49 6.54
N ALA A 63 -16.66 3.90 5.63
CA ALA A 63 -17.96 4.42 5.24
C ALA A 63 -18.97 4.43 6.41
N ASP A 64 -19.05 3.33 7.17
CA ASP A 64 -19.93 3.23 8.34
C ASP A 64 -19.57 4.25 9.44
N TYR A 65 -18.27 4.40 9.75
CA TYR A 65 -17.82 5.39 10.74
C TYR A 65 -18.01 6.83 10.25
N ALA A 66 -17.83 7.09 8.96
CA ALA A 66 -18.14 8.40 8.37
C ALA A 66 -19.62 8.74 8.51
N ASN A 67 -20.52 7.78 8.24
CA ASN A 67 -21.96 7.99 8.40
C ASN A 67 -22.33 8.27 9.86
N LYS A 68 -21.82 7.47 10.81
CA LYS A 68 -22.05 7.68 12.25
C LYS A 68 -21.57 9.04 12.73
N LEU A 69 -20.40 9.48 12.26
CA LEU A 69 -19.85 10.78 12.63
C LEU A 69 -20.71 11.92 12.05
N ALA A 70 -21.17 11.80 10.81
CA ALA A 70 -22.07 12.76 10.18
C ALA A 70 -23.41 12.85 10.92
N GLU A 71 -24.05 11.72 11.22
CA GLU A 71 -25.31 11.66 11.97
C GLU A 71 -25.18 12.31 13.36
N ARG A 72 -24.12 11.96 14.12
CA ARG A 72 -23.84 12.58 15.42
C ARG A 72 -23.72 14.10 15.32
N ASN A 73 -22.99 14.58 14.33
CA ASN A 73 -22.75 16.02 14.14
C ASN A 73 -24.03 16.75 13.74
N LEU A 74 -24.82 16.20 12.82
CA LEU A 74 -26.11 16.79 12.39
C LEU A 74 -27.10 16.83 13.56
N HIS A 75 -27.19 15.75 14.34
CA HIS A 75 -28.05 15.71 15.52
C HIS A 75 -27.65 16.77 16.56
N SER A 76 -26.36 16.94 16.81
CA SER A 76 -25.85 17.94 17.76
C SER A 76 -26.09 19.37 17.25
N PHE A 77 -25.86 19.62 15.96
CA PHE A 77 -26.07 20.91 15.31
C PHE A 77 -27.55 21.35 15.33
N PHE A 78 -28.47 20.49 14.86
CA PHE A 78 -29.90 20.84 14.84
C PHE A 78 -30.55 20.78 16.23
N GLY A 79 -30.03 19.95 17.13
CA GLY A 79 -30.47 19.88 18.53
C GLY A 79 -29.89 20.98 19.43
N ASN A 80 -28.95 21.78 18.93
CA ASN A 80 -28.20 22.80 19.70
C ASN A 80 -27.60 22.26 21.01
N ASN A 81 -27.01 21.06 20.95
CA ASN A 81 -26.36 20.38 22.08
C ASN A 81 -24.88 20.15 21.79
N ASP A 82 -24.07 20.03 22.84
CA ASP A 82 -22.67 19.64 22.70
C ASP A 82 -22.53 18.21 22.13
N PRO A 83 -21.60 17.97 21.20
CA PRO A 83 -21.45 16.66 20.58
C PRO A 83 -20.86 15.64 21.55
N ALA A 84 -21.46 14.44 21.56
CA ALA A 84 -20.94 13.32 22.35
C ALA A 84 -19.51 12.93 21.93
N PRO A 85 -18.63 12.48 22.84
CA PRO A 85 -17.30 12.00 22.51
C PRO A 85 -17.35 10.87 21.46
N PHE A 86 -16.49 10.96 20.44
CA PHE A 86 -16.37 9.93 19.40
C PHE A 86 -14.92 9.45 19.35
N PRO A 87 -14.64 8.18 19.69
CA PRO A 87 -13.28 7.67 19.68
C PRO A 87 -12.79 7.58 18.23
N PHE A 88 -11.75 8.35 17.91
CA PHE A 88 -11.08 8.32 16.62
C PHE A 88 -9.60 7.99 16.82
N PRO A 89 -8.96 7.28 15.88
CA PRO A 89 -7.51 7.16 15.89
C PRO A 89 -6.90 8.57 15.78
N ASN A 90 -5.83 8.81 16.53
CA ASN A 90 -5.07 10.06 16.42
C ASN A 90 -4.30 10.13 15.09
N HIS A 91 -3.85 11.32 14.72
CA HIS A 91 -3.12 11.55 13.47
C HIS A 91 -1.88 10.67 13.33
N ARG A 92 -1.15 10.45 14.43
CA ARG A 92 0.02 9.56 14.44
C ARG A 92 -0.34 8.13 14.07
N ALA A 93 -1.46 7.61 14.56
CA ALA A 93 -1.98 6.30 14.18
C ALA A 93 -2.28 6.23 12.68
N TRP A 94 -2.86 7.29 12.11
CA TRP A 94 -3.14 7.39 10.68
C TRP A 94 -1.87 7.44 9.83
N GLU A 95 -0.87 8.21 10.26
CA GLU A 95 0.43 8.32 9.59
C GLU A 95 1.16 6.97 9.60
N GLU A 96 1.22 6.28 10.75
CA GLU A 96 1.91 5.01 10.89
C GLU A 96 1.30 3.89 10.02
N ILE A 97 -0.02 3.82 9.90
CA ILE A 97 -0.66 2.82 9.02
C ILE A 97 -0.48 3.16 7.53
N SER A 98 -0.25 4.44 7.19
CA SER A 98 -0.04 4.91 5.82
C SER A 98 1.38 4.69 5.29
N ALA A 99 2.32 4.34 6.16
CA ALA A 99 3.72 4.14 5.80
C ALA A 99 3.90 3.04 4.73
N LEU A 100 4.95 3.16 3.92
CA LEU A 100 5.27 2.16 2.90
C LEU A 100 5.57 0.81 3.56
N HIS A 101 4.76 -0.20 3.24
CA HIS A 101 4.97 -1.55 3.75
C HIS A 101 6.07 -2.27 2.95
N THR A 102 7.20 -2.57 3.59
CA THR A 102 8.22 -3.46 3.04
C THR A 102 8.07 -4.86 3.63
N PHE A 103 7.83 -5.86 2.79
CA PHE A 103 7.89 -7.25 3.25
C PHE A 103 9.31 -7.59 3.70
N SER A 104 9.48 -7.96 4.95
CA SER A 104 10.69 -8.64 5.40
C SER A 104 10.34 -10.05 5.83
N ARG A 105 11.14 -11.05 5.42
CA ARG A 105 11.01 -12.43 5.92
C ARG A 105 11.14 -12.54 7.45
N SER A 106 11.74 -11.53 8.10
CA SER A 106 11.84 -11.46 9.55
C SER A 106 10.59 -10.90 10.24
N GLU A 107 9.73 -10.19 9.50
CA GLU A 107 8.51 -9.57 10.03
C GLU A 107 7.29 -10.41 9.62
N GLN A 108 6.59 -10.98 10.59
CA GLN A 108 5.42 -11.85 10.36
C GLN A 108 4.12 -11.09 10.04
N TYR A 109 4.21 -9.80 9.73
CA TYR A 109 3.06 -8.92 9.49
C TYR A 109 2.76 -8.81 8.00
N TYR A 110 1.49 -8.94 7.63
CA TYR A 110 1.00 -8.85 6.25
C TYR A 110 0.58 -7.42 5.85
N SER A 111 0.42 -6.50 6.81
CA SER A 111 0.15 -5.08 6.56
C SER A 111 0.75 -4.19 7.64
N THR A 112 0.89 -2.90 7.35
CA THR A 112 1.23 -1.87 8.34
C THR A 112 0.12 -1.71 9.38
N LEU A 113 -1.14 -1.89 8.99
CA LEU A 113 -2.28 -1.86 9.90
C LEU A 113 -2.23 -3.02 10.91
N GLN A 114 -1.99 -4.25 10.45
CA GLN A 114 -1.79 -5.41 11.33
C GLN A 114 -0.61 -5.17 12.28
N ARG A 115 0.51 -4.68 11.75
CA ARG A 115 1.70 -4.34 12.54
C ARG A 115 1.38 -3.31 13.62
N TYR A 116 0.62 -2.27 13.27
CA TYR A 116 0.21 -1.24 14.23
C TYR A 116 -0.67 -1.82 15.34
N VAL A 117 -1.63 -2.68 14.99
CA VAL A 117 -2.56 -3.29 15.95
C VAL A 117 -1.88 -4.29 16.89
N GLU A 118 -0.92 -5.07 16.39
CA GLU A 118 -0.21 -6.08 17.18
C GLU A 118 0.90 -5.51 18.07
N ARG A 119 1.23 -4.23 17.95
CA ARG A 119 2.14 -3.54 18.88
C ARG A 119 1.49 -3.38 20.27
N THR A 120 2.29 -3.62 21.31
CA THR A 120 1.87 -3.50 22.72
C THR A 120 1.93 -2.06 23.26
N ASP A 121 2.60 -1.13 22.57
CA ASP A 121 2.85 0.25 23.00
C ASP A 121 1.97 1.29 22.28
N ARG A 122 0.76 0.90 21.88
CA ARG A 122 -0.16 1.78 21.15
C ARG A 122 -0.58 3.00 21.96
N ASP A 123 -0.46 4.17 21.36
CA ASP A 123 -0.95 5.41 21.94
C ASP A 123 -2.45 5.58 21.64
N PHE A 124 -3.27 5.41 22.66
CA PHE A 124 -4.71 5.61 22.60
C PHE A 124 -5.14 7.03 22.97
N THR A 125 -4.20 7.96 23.21
CA THR A 125 -4.59 9.31 23.61
C THR A 125 -5.39 9.99 22.49
N PRO A 126 -6.60 10.49 22.80
CA PRO A 126 -7.40 11.22 21.84
C PRO A 126 -6.66 12.50 21.44
N GLU A 127 -6.61 12.77 20.13
CA GLU A 127 -5.99 13.97 19.62
C GLU A 127 -6.78 15.20 20.06
N LYS A 128 -6.12 16.12 20.77
CA LYS A 128 -6.70 17.39 21.25
C LYS A 128 -6.41 18.59 20.33
N ARG A 129 -5.61 18.40 19.27
CA ARG A 129 -5.17 19.48 18.38
C ARG A 129 -6.01 19.48 17.09
N PRO A 130 -6.49 20.64 16.61
CA PRO A 130 -7.08 20.73 15.28
C PRO A 130 -6.02 20.48 14.20
N VAL A 131 -6.35 19.64 13.21
CA VAL A 131 -5.46 19.15 12.11
C VAL A 131 -5.01 20.25 11.13
N LEU A 132 -5.48 21.50 11.30
CA LEU A 132 -5.11 22.64 10.49
C LEU A 132 -4.04 23.48 11.19
N ASP A 133 -2.81 22.95 11.25
CA ASP A 133 -1.63 23.79 11.35
C ASP A 133 -0.70 23.45 10.18
N VAL A 134 -1.06 23.98 9.01
CA VAL A 134 -0.15 24.05 7.88
C VAL A 134 0.85 25.14 8.25
N GLU A 135 1.97 24.76 8.87
CA GLU A 135 3.08 25.69 9.07
C GLU A 135 3.54 26.20 7.71
N HIS A 136 3.17 27.44 7.43
CA HIS A 136 3.51 28.19 6.24
C HIS A 136 4.95 28.70 6.40
N GLY A 137 5.93 27.87 6.06
CA GLY A 137 7.34 28.23 5.99
C GLY A 137 7.80 28.51 4.56
N ILE A 138 7.19 29.48 3.86
CA ILE A 138 7.87 30.09 2.71
C ILE A 138 8.76 31.19 3.29
N GLU A 139 10.03 30.85 3.53
CA GLU A 139 11.09 31.82 3.75
C GLU A 139 11.16 32.74 2.52
N MET A 140 10.73 33.99 2.67
CA MET A 140 11.16 35.05 1.78
C MET A 140 12.56 35.47 2.22
N HIS A 141 13.53 35.29 1.34
CA HIS A 141 14.83 35.93 1.43
C HIS A 141 15.20 36.58 0.10
#